data_AF-A0A1T1BKE6-F1
#
_entry.id   AF-A0A1T1BKE6-F1
#
_cell.length_a   1.000
_cell.length_b   1.000
_cell.length_c   1.000
_cell.angle_alpha   90.00
_cell.angle_beta   90.00
_cell.angle_gamma   90.00
#
_symmetry.space_group_name_H-M   'P 1'
#
loop_
_entity.id
_entity.type
_entity.pdbx_description
1 polymer ?
#
loop_
_entity_poly.entity_id
_entity_poly.type
_entity_poly.pdbx_seq_one_letter_code
_entity_poly.pdbx_strand_id
1 'polypeptide(L)'
;MKIKHLFILLILASCHKEQKKSLIADVNSAEAKELPTVTDKAETEENILETDTIFLSNEKNAEFTHIMANLTELKADKDSILTSKFRLDFYQNKTKITSSRITINNYEKGAEWGGSSGLTNASGKNSSFIQIGFGYPACGYTHENYLYYLKNHNLQLVHQWQSMSDSGWGTWTEFVSNTSGKDPESFYCKTVSFEPGDDSNEDSGIVTYSDSISFLLKGTHWKKKLLSAKDKPYFEKKMSFNEFHNQQ
;
A
#
# COMPACT_ATOMS: atom_id res chain seq x y z
N MET A 1 79.83 -29.79 7.75
CA MET A 1 79.83 -28.94 6.52
C MET A 1 79.05 -29.69 5.45
N LYS A 2 78.00 -29.21 4.77
CA LYS A 2 77.26 -27.94 4.71
C LYS A 2 75.80 -28.32 4.39
N ILE A 3 74.84 -27.68 5.06
CA ILE A 3 73.42 -27.70 4.69
C ILE A 3 73.21 -26.65 3.59
N LYS A 4 72.50 -27.00 2.52
CA LYS A 4 71.87 -26.02 1.61
C LYS A 4 70.41 -26.41 1.37
N HIS A 5 69.61 -25.37 1.46
CA HIS A 5 68.15 -25.26 1.53
C HIS A 5 67.37 -25.98 0.43
N LEU A 6 66.14 -26.41 0.75
CA LEU A 6 64.96 -25.86 0.09
C LEU A 6 63.72 -26.00 0.99
N PHE A 7 63.07 -24.86 1.20
CA PHE A 7 61.86 -24.67 1.99
C PHE A 7 60.67 -24.73 1.02
N ILE A 8 59.76 -25.69 1.15
CA ILE A 8 58.43 -25.64 0.53
C ILE A 8 57.42 -26.13 1.57
N LEU A 9 56.63 -25.18 2.07
CA LEU A 9 55.50 -25.36 2.97
C LEU A 9 54.28 -25.75 2.12
N LEU A 10 53.73 -26.94 2.32
CA LEU A 10 52.42 -27.34 1.78
C LEU A 10 51.60 -27.93 2.93
N ILE A 11 50.83 -27.06 3.59
CA ILE A 11 49.84 -27.44 4.59
C ILE A 11 48.59 -27.91 3.83
N LEU A 12 48.44 -29.22 3.66
CA LEU A 12 47.19 -29.85 3.27
C LEU A 12 46.30 -29.97 4.52
N ALA A 13 45.54 -28.93 4.80
CA ALA A 13 44.41 -29.02 5.73
C ALA A 13 43.17 -29.48 4.95
N SER A 14 42.89 -30.79 5.01
CA SER A 14 41.56 -31.34 4.72
C SER A 14 40.59 -30.82 5.77
N CYS A 15 39.69 -29.91 5.39
CA CYS A 15 38.53 -29.56 6.21
C CYS A 15 37.30 -30.29 5.67
N HIS A 16 36.76 -31.13 6.53
CA HIS A 16 35.59 -31.97 6.33
C HIS A 16 34.37 -31.12 5.92
N LYS A 17 33.66 -31.58 4.91
CA LYS A 17 32.39 -31.03 4.42
C LYS A 17 31.30 -31.35 5.44
N GLU A 18 31.12 -30.51 6.45
CA GLU A 18 29.93 -30.57 7.30
C GLU A 18 28.75 -29.86 6.62
N GLN A 19 27.71 -30.65 6.34
CA GLN A 19 26.39 -30.17 5.98
C GLN A 19 25.84 -29.31 7.11
N LYS A 20 25.94 -27.99 6.97
CA LYS A 20 25.21 -27.07 7.83
C LYS A 20 23.75 -27.06 7.37
N LYS A 21 22.96 -27.89 8.03
CA LYS A 21 21.50 -27.79 8.16
C LYS A 21 21.20 -26.32 8.47
N SER A 22 20.75 -25.57 7.47
CA SER A 22 20.31 -24.19 7.67
C SER A 22 19.07 -24.25 8.55
N LEU A 23 19.29 -23.98 9.83
CA LEU A 23 18.26 -23.60 10.76
C LEU A 23 17.48 -22.48 10.08
N ILE A 24 16.21 -22.76 9.81
CA ILE A 24 15.18 -21.75 9.61
C ILE A 24 15.21 -20.93 10.91
N ALA A 25 16.01 -19.86 10.89
CA ALA A 25 15.92 -18.83 11.88
C ALA A 25 14.58 -18.17 11.63
N ASP A 26 13.67 -18.31 12.59
CA ASP A 26 12.56 -17.40 12.80
C ASP A 26 13.09 -15.97 12.73
N VAL A 27 13.03 -15.38 11.54
CA VAL A 27 13.08 -13.94 11.38
C VAL A 27 11.75 -13.49 11.94
N ASN A 28 11.77 -13.16 13.24
CA ASN A 28 10.73 -12.42 13.91
C ASN A 28 10.33 -11.28 12.98
N SER A 29 9.18 -11.49 12.35
CA SER A 29 8.48 -10.55 11.50
C SER A 29 8.39 -9.25 12.27
N ALA A 30 9.11 -8.23 11.82
CA ALA A 30 8.87 -6.88 12.29
C ALA A 30 7.39 -6.59 12.00
N GLU A 31 6.56 -6.60 13.03
CA GLU A 31 5.21 -6.06 12.98
C GLU A 31 5.37 -4.63 12.46
N ALA A 32 4.95 -4.41 11.21
CA ALA A 32 4.92 -3.08 10.64
C ALA A 32 4.02 -2.25 11.56
N LYS A 33 4.65 -1.29 12.25
CA LYS A 33 4.06 -0.35 13.21
C LYS A 33 2.62 -0.05 12.79
N GLU A 34 1.65 -0.47 13.60
CA GLU A 34 0.25 -0.15 13.36
C GLU A 34 0.14 1.36 13.16
N LEU A 35 -0.46 1.77 12.03
CA LEU A 35 -0.76 3.17 11.78
C LEU A 35 -1.71 3.61 12.91
N PRO A 36 -1.37 4.65 13.68
CA PRO A 36 -2.21 5.07 14.81
C PRO A 36 -3.54 5.56 14.24
N THR A 37 -4.55 4.69 14.29
CA THR A 37 -5.93 5.07 13.99
C THR A 37 -6.52 5.53 15.31
N VAL A 38 -6.67 6.84 15.49
CA VAL A 38 -7.39 7.36 16.65
C VAL A 38 -8.87 7.31 16.30
N THR A 39 -9.53 6.22 16.68
CA THR A 39 -11.00 6.13 16.67
C THR A 39 -11.53 6.96 17.85
N ASP A 40 -11.54 8.28 17.70
CA ASP A 40 -12.07 9.15 18.75
C ASP A 40 -13.60 9.08 18.78
N LYS A 41 -14.13 8.54 19.88
CA LYS A 41 -15.53 8.73 20.27
C LYS A 41 -15.78 10.13 20.88
N ALA A 42 -14.74 10.96 21.01
CA ALA A 42 -14.84 12.31 21.54
C ALA A 42 -14.85 13.31 20.38
N GLU A 43 -16.02 13.90 20.14
CA GLU A 43 -16.23 15.02 19.23
C GLU A 43 -15.61 16.28 19.83
N THR A 44 -14.28 16.40 19.79
CA THR A 44 -13.69 17.73 19.93
C THR A 44 -14.07 18.50 18.67
N GLU A 45 -14.77 19.63 18.80
CA GLU A 45 -15.07 20.51 17.68
C GLU A 45 -13.75 20.99 17.06
N GLU A 46 -13.31 20.31 16.01
CA GLU A 46 -12.20 20.74 15.18
C GLU A 46 -12.68 21.85 14.24
N ASN A 47 -11.86 22.88 14.06
CA ASN A 47 -12.13 23.91 13.06
C ASN A 47 -11.96 23.29 11.66
N ILE A 48 -13.03 23.32 10.87
CA ILE A 48 -13.05 22.79 9.51
C ILE A 48 -12.76 23.94 8.54
N LEU A 49 -11.67 23.81 7.79
CA LEU A 49 -11.23 24.79 6.80
C LEU A 49 -11.95 24.58 5.46
N GLU A 50 -12.12 23.33 5.06
CA GLU A 50 -12.70 22.91 3.78
C GLU A 50 -13.32 21.51 3.92
N THR A 51 -14.29 21.17 3.08
CA THR A 51 -14.94 19.86 3.11
C THR A 51 -15.24 19.36 1.71
N ASP A 52 -14.71 18.19 1.40
CA ASP A 52 -15.01 17.44 0.18
C ASP A 52 -15.94 16.26 0.47
N THR A 53 -16.64 15.79 -0.57
CA THR A 53 -17.51 14.61 -0.48
C THR A 53 -17.05 13.53 -1.45
N ILE A 54 -16.75 12.35 -0.91
CA ILE A 54 -16.39 11.15 -1.69
C ILE A 54 -17.63 10.28 -1.76
N PHE A 55 -18.27 10.20 -2.94
CA PHE A 55 -19.42 9.33 -3.15
C PHE A 55 -18.97 7.89 -3.43
N LEU A 56 -19.44 6.93 -2.65
CA LEU A 56 -19.06 5.52 -2.75
C LEU A 56 -20.17 4.68 -3.39
N SER A 57 -21.44 5.00 -3.11
CA SER A 57 -22.59 4.31 -3.68
C SER A 57 -23.82 5.21 -3.70
N ASN A 58 -24.63 5.04 -4.74
CA ASN A 58 -25.95 5.67 -4.87
C ASN A 58 -27.10 4.74 -4.43
N GLU A 59 -26.80 3.55 -3.91
CA GLU A 59 -27.82 2.57 -3.50
C GLU A 59 -28.39 2.89 -2.09
N LYS A 60 -29.73 2.88 -1.95
CA LYS A 60 -30.42 3.25 -0.69
C LYS A 60 -30.06 2.40 0.53
N ASN A 61 -29.60 1.16 0.30
CA ASN A 61 -29.29 0.18 1.35
C ASN A 61 -27.78 -0.15 1.41
N ALA A 62 -26.93 0.69 0.81
CA ALA A 62 -25.49 0.48 0.91
C ALA A 62 -25.05 0.53 2.39
N GLU A 63 -24.05 -0.27 2.74
CA GLU A 63 -23.44 -0.27 4.08
C GLU A 63 -22.88 1.14 4.41
N PHE A 64 -22.47 1.88 3.39
CA PHE A 64 -21.98 3.26 3.47
C PHE A 64 -22.28 3.98 2.14
N THR A 65 -22.55 5.28 2.22
CA THR A 65 -22.97 6.07 1.05
C THR A 65 -21.89 7.04 0.59
N HIS A 66 -21.28 7.75 1.53
CA HIS A 66 -20.25 8.75 1.24
C HIS A 66 -19.31 8.95 2.42
N ILE A 67 -18.19 9.60 2.13
CA ILE A 67 -17.22 10.10 3.13
C ILE A 67 -17.16 11.61 2.99
N MET A 68 -17.22 12.32 4.12
CA MET A 68 -16.88 13.75 4.15
C MET A 68 -15.41 13.89 4.56
N ALA A 69 -14.59 14.42 3.67
CA ALA A 69 -13.18 14.69 3.93
C ALA A 69 -13.03 16.14 4.40
N ASN A 70 -12.93 16.33 5.72
CA ASN A 70 -12.85 17.65 6.33
C ASN A 70 -11.37 18.03 6.51
N LEU A 71 -10.90 19.09 5.83
CA LEU A 71 -9.59 19.66 6.07
C LEU A 71 -9.59 20.41 7.41
N THR A 72 -8.74 20.00 8.35
CA THR A 72 -8.72 20.58 9.70
C THR A 72 -7.45 21.38 9.99
N GLU A 73 -6.39 21.12 9.23
CA GLU A 73 -5.13 21.87 9.33
C GLU A 73 -4.42 21.88 7.98
N LEU A 74 -3.87 23.03 7.59
CA LEU A 74 -2.96 23.17 6.46
C LEU A 74 -1.77 24.03 6.90
N LYS A 75 -0.56 23.51 6.82
CA LYS A 75 0.67 24.20 7.22
C LYS A 75 1.77 24.03 6.19
N ALA A 76 2.49 25.11 5.90
CA ALA A 76 3.74 25.06 5.17
C ALA A 76 4.90 24.89 6.16
N ASP A 77 5.86 24.04 5.83
CA ASP A 77 7.15 24.01 6.53
C ASP A 77 8.13 25.06 5.97
N LYS A 78 9.39 24.98 6.42
CA LYS A 78 10.45 25.92 6.01
C LYS A 78 10.81 25.80 4.53
N ASP A 79 10.56 24.64 3.93
CA ASP A 79 10.86 24.33 2.54
C ASP A 79 9.62 24.54 1.64
N SER A 80 8.58 25.19 2.18
CA SER A 80 7.28 25.42 1.52
C SER A 80 6.53 24.14 1.17
N ILE A 81 6.86 23.02 1.82
CA ILE A 81 6.10 21.78 1.69
C ILE A 81 4.82 21.92 2.50
N LEU A 82 3.68 21.78 1.83
CA LEU A 82 2.38 21.82 2.47
C LEU A 82 2.07 20.46 3.11
N THR A 83 1.78 20.47 4.40
CA THR A 83 1.23 19.34 5.15
C THR A 83 -0.22 19.65 5.51
N SER A 84 -1.12 18.74 5.16
CA SER A 84 -2.54 18.84 5.50
C SER A 84 -2.96 17.72 6.44
N LYS A 85 -3.91 18.03 7.33
CA LYS A 85 -4.59 17.04 8.18
C LYS A 85 -6.05 17.00 7.82
N PHE A 86 -6.57 15.80 7.66
CA PHE A 86 -7.98 15.57 7.37
C PHE A 86 -8.64 14.73 8.44
N ARG A 87 -9.91 15.04 8.71
CA ARG A 87 -10.85 14.14 9.37
C ARG A 87 -11.82 13.59 8.33
N LEU A 88 -11.73 12.29 8.08
CA LEU A 88 -12.61 11.55 7.21
C LEU A 88 -13.80 11.03 8.01
N ASP A 89 -14.99 11.57 7.77
CA ASP A 89 -16.23 11.15 8.41
C ASP A 89 -17.00 10.20 7.50
N PHE A 90 -17.27 8.99 7.96
CA PHE A 90 -17.94 7.94 7.19
C PHE A 90 -19.44 7.96 7.48
N TYR A 91 -20.25 8.03 6.42
CA TYR A 91 -21.70 8.14 6.53
C TYR A 91 -22.43 6.94 5.96
N GLN A 92 -23.50 6.57 6.66
CA GLN A 92 -24.58 5.75 6.09
C GLN A 92 -25.81 6.65 5.95
N ASN A 93 -26.21 6.91 4.71
CA ASN A 93 -27.25 7.89 4.39
C ASN A 93 -26.93 9.27 4.97
N LYS A 94 -27.63 9.70 6.03
CA LYS A 94 -27.43 11.01 6.69
C LYS A 94 -26.77 10.89 8.07
N THR A 95 -26.47 9.67 8.51
CA THR A 95 -25.94 9.42 9.85
C THR A 95 -24.45 9.17 9.75
N LYS A 96 -23.66 9.98 10.45
CA LYS A 96 -22.23 9.73 10.65
C LYS A 96 -22.09 8.47 11.51
N ILE A 97 -21.33 7.50 11.03
CA ILE A 97 -21.11 6.23 11.72
C ILE A 97 -19.81 6.25 12.51
N THR A 98 -18.75 6.82 11.92
CA THR A 98 -17.39 6.79 12.47
C THR A 98 -16.51 7.79 11.74
N SER A 99 -15.30 8.01 12.24
CA SER A 99 -14.33 8.94 11.68
C SER A 99 -12.91 8.37 11.72
N SER A 100 -12.06 8.81 10.79
CA SER A 100 -10.62 8.56 10.77
C SER A 100 -9.87 9.87 10.59
N ARG A 101 -8.65 9.98 11.13
CA ARG A 101 -7.76 11.11 10.87
C ARG A 101 -6.55 10.66 10.10
N ILE A 102 -6.18 11.46 9.10
CA ILE A 102 -5.00 11.23 8.27
C ILE A 102 -4.21 12.52 8.09
N THR A 103 -2.94 12.35 7.78
CA THR A 103 -2.03 13.44 7.43
C THR A 103 -1.51 13.18 6.03
N ILE A 104 -1.60 14.18 5.16
CA ILE A 104 -1.07 14.15 3.81
C ILE A 104 0.10 15.14 3.76
N ASN A 105 1.27 14.61 3.41
CA ASN A 105 2.44 15.44 3.13
C ASN A 105 2.41 15.81 1.65
N ASN A 106 3.05 16.92 1.28
CA ASN A 106 3.06 17.43 -0.09
C ASN A 106 1.64 17.69 -0.64
N TYR A 107 0.78 18.34 0.15
CA TYR A 107 -0.54 18.73 -0.31
C TYR A 107 -0.45 19.66 -1.52
N GLU A 108 -1.07 19.27 -2.63
CA GLU A 108 -1.14 20.07 -3.83
C GLU A 108 -2.49 20.75 -3.96
N LYS A 109 -2.48 22.06 -4.21
CA LYS A 109 -3.71 22.79 -4.45
C LYS A 109 -4.37 22.33 -5.76
N GLY A 110 -5.63 21.94 -5.70
CA GLY A 110 -6.35 21.35 -6.82
C GLY A 110 -6.26 19.83 -6.90
N ALA A 111 -5.65 19.18 -5.90
CA ALA A 111 -5.80 17.75 -5.71
C ALA A 111 -7.25 17.40 -5.33
N GLU A 112 -7.69 16.24 -5.81
CA GLU A 112 -9.07 15.79 -5.69
C GLU A 112 -9.14 14.46 -4.92
N TRP A 113 -10.28 14.23 -4.29
CA TRP A 113 -10.60 12.96 -3.67
C TRP A 113 -11.32 12.02 -4.65
N GLY A 114 -10.91 10.76 -4.65
CA GLY A 114 -11.62 9.66 -5.31
C GLY A 114 -11.87 8.52 -4.35
N GLY A 115 -12.84 7.66 -4.64
CA GLY A 115 -13.07 6.46 -3.84
C GLY A 115 -14.02 5.46 -4.46
N SER A 116 -13.95 4.23 -3.97
CA SER A 116 -14.81 3.13 -4.39
C SER A 116 -14.97 2.09 -3.28
N SER A 117 -16.08 1.36 -3.33
CA SER A 117 -16.34 0.19 -2.48
C SER A 117 -15.69 -1.05 -3.09
N GLY A 118 -14.90 -1.80 -2.33
CA GLY A 118 -14.27 -3.03 -2.81
C GLY A 118 -12.78 -3.14 -2.47
N LEU A 119 -12.31 -4.37 -2.36
CA LEU A 119 -10.87 -4.68 -2.31
C LEU A 119 -10.25 -4.71 -3.72
N THR A 120 -11.04 -5.13 -4.71
CA THR A 120 -10.64 -5.28 -6.12
C THR A 120 -11.83 -4.94 -7.02
N ASN A 121 -11.59 -4.77 -8.32
CA ASN A 121 -12.66 -4.60 -9.32
C ASN A 121 -13.64 -5.79 -9.35
N ALA A 122 -13.20 -6.98 -8.92
CA ALA A 122 -14.03 -8.19 -8.81
C ALA A 122 -14.77 -8.32 -7.47
N SER A 123 -14.63 -7.33 -6.58
CA SER A 123 -15.30 -7.32 -5.29
C SER A 123 -16.81 -7.19 -5.46
N GLY A 124 -17.55 -7.83 -4.55
CA GLY A 124 -19.00 -7.67 -4.52
C GLY A 124 -19.38 -6.24 -4.14
N LYS A 125 -20.57 -5.80 -4.59
CA LYS A 125 -21.13 -4.48 -4.27
C LYS A 125 -21.31 -4.22 -2.77
N ASN A 126 -21.39 -5.28 -1.96
CA ASN A 126 -21.54 -5.24 -0.50
C ASN A 126 -20.22 -5.52 0.23
N SER A 127 -19.08 -5.17 -0.38
CA SER A 127 -17.78 -5.28 0.27
C SER A 127 -17.67 -4.28 1.42
N SER A 128 -17.20 -4.75 2.58
CA SER A 128 -16.89 -3.88 3.73
C SER A 128 -15.56 -3.13 3.55
N PHE A 129 -14.83 -3.38 2.46
CA PHE A 129 -13.64 -2.60 2.09
C PHE A 129 -13.99 -1.32 1.33
N ILE A 130 -13.23 -0.26 1.62
CA ILE A 130 -13.33 1.04 0.97
C ILE A 130 -11.93 1.46 0.55
N GLN A 131 -11.76 1.76 -0.74
CA GLN A 131 -10.55 2.39 -1.25
C GLN A 131 -10.82 3.86 -1.47
N ILE A 132 -9.95 4.71 -0.96
CA ILE A 132 -9.95 6.15 -1.25
C ILE A 132 -8.57 6.58 -1.72
N GLY A 133 -8.54 7.53 -2.64
CA GLY A 133 -7.33 8.14 -3.17
C GLY A 133 -7.41 9.66 -3.08
N PHE A 134 -6.26 10.29 -2.90
CA PHE A 134 -6.11 11.75 -2.96
C PHE A 134 -4.88 12.10 -3.80
N GLY A 135 -5.06 12.97 -4.78
CA GLY A 135 -3.95 13.43 -5.62
C GLY A 135 -4.40 14.40 -6.70
N TYR A 136 -3.43 15.05 -7.33
CA TYR A 136 -3.70 15.94 -8.45
C TYR A 136 -4.07 15.11 -9.70
N PRO A 137 -5.20 15.38 -10.37
CA PRO A 137 -5.72 14.52 -11.44
C PRO A 137 -4.97 14.74 -12.77
N ALA A 138 -3.65 14.54 -12.76
CA ALA A 138 -2.79 14.61 -13.94
C ALA A 138 -1.78 13.46 -13.97
N CYS A 139 -1.31 13.13 -15.17
CA CYS A 139 -0.35 12.04 -15.40
C CYS A 139 0.97 12.32 -14.68
N GLY A 140 1.58 11.28 -14.11
CA GLY A 140 2.87 11.38 -13.43
C GLY A 140 2.82 12.01 -12.02
N TYR A 141 1.64 12.40 -11.54
CA TYR A 141 1.50 12.87 -10.15
C TYR A 141 1.34 11.70 -9.19
N THR A 142 1.86 11.88 -7.97
CA THR A 142 1.71 10.89 -6.90
C THR A 142 0.36 11.04 -6.24
N HIS A 143 -0.33 9.92 -6.06
CA HIS A 143 -1.57 9.82 -5.30
C HIS A 143 -1.31 9.07 -3.99
N GLU A 144 -1.85 9.59 -2.90
CA GLU A 144 -1.96 8.90 -1.62
C GLU A 144 -3.22 8.03 -1.62
N ASN A 145 -3.06 6.75 -1.31
CA ASN A 145 -4.15 5.78 -1.32
C ASN A 145 -4.31 5.12 0.04
N TYR A 146 -5.56 4.83 0.39
CA TYR A 146 -5.94 4.25 1.66
C TYR A 146 -6.95 3.13 1.43
N LEU A 147 -6.71 1.98 2.06
CA LEU A 147 -7.65 0.88 2.15
C LEU A 147 -8.20 0.83 3.57
N TYR A 148 -9.50 1.11 3.70
CA TYR A 148 -10.24 0.97 4.93
C TYR A 148 -11.06 -0.34 4.93
N TYR A 149 -11.29 -0.87 6.12
CA TYR A 149 -12.28 -1.90 6.39
C TYR A 149 -13.29 -1.35 7.40
N LEU A 150 -14.55 -1.27 7.00
CA LEU A 150 -15.64 -0.79 7.83
C LEU A 150 -16.70 -1.88 7.94
N LYS A 151 -16.84 -2.46 9.14
CA LYS A 151 -17.84 -3.50 9.40
C LYS A 151 -18.42 -3.38 10.79
N ASN A 152 -19.75 -3.46 10.89
CA ASN A 152 -20.47 -3.30 12.16
C ASN A 152 -20.04 -2.01 12.90
N HIS A 153 -19.91 -0.91 12.17
CA HIS A 153 -19.43 0.41 12.64
C HIS A 153 -17.99 0.45 13.18
N ASN A 154 -17.22 -0.64 13.09
CA ASN A 154 -15.79 -0.64 13.40
C ASN A 154 -15.01 -0.29 12.13
N LEU A 155 -14.30 0.83 12.18
CA LEU A 155 -13.43 1.29 11.10
C LEU A 155 -11.99 0.94 11.42
N GLN A 156 -11.28 0.40 10.43
CA GLN A 156 -9.85 0.18 10.49
C GLN A 156 -9.18 0.66 9.20
N LEU A 157 -8.10 1.43 9.32
CA LEU A 157 -7.16 1.64 8.22
C LEU A 157 -6.29 0.38 8.05
N VAL A 158 -6.51 -0.36 6.97
CA VAL A 158 -5.84 -1.64 6.71
C VAL A 158 -4.51 -1.42 6.01
N HIS A 159 -4.47 -0.54 5.02
CA HIS A 159 -3.27 -0.25 4.25
C HIS A 159 -3.25 1.19 3.74
N GLN A 160 -2.04 1.73 3.55
CA GLN A 160 -1.79 3.01 2.92
C GLN A 160 -0.59 2.84 2.00
N TRP A 161 -0.65 3.40 0.80
CA TRP A 161 0.41 3.34 -0.20
C TRP A 161 0.36 4.55 -1.13
N GLN A 162 1.43 4.76 -1.87
CA GLN A 162 1.49 5.75 -2.94
C GLN A 162 1.37 5.07 -4.30
N SER A 163 0.74 5.73 -5.25
CA SER A 163 0.73 5.32 -6.65
C SER A 163 1.04 6.50 -7.55
N MET A 164 1.61 6.22 -8.71
CA MET A 164 1.87 7.21 -9.75
C MET A 164 1.74 6.47 -11.08
N SER A 165 1.06 7.06 -12.06
CA SER A 165 1.07 6.51 -13.40
C SER A 165 1.04 7.60 -14.45
N ASP A 166 1.76 7.36 -15.54
CA ASP A 166 1.71 8.14 -16.76
C ASP A 166 1.61 7.21 -17.95
N SER A 167 0.50 7.27 -18.67
CA SER A 167 0.32 6.56 -19.95
C SER A 167 0.60 5.05 -19.88
N GLY A 168 0.32 4.41 -18.73
CA GLY A 168 0.55 2.97 -18.48
C GLY A 168 1.86 2.64 -17.77
N TRP A 169 2.79 3.59 -17.71
CA TRP A 169 4.01 3.49 -16.90
C TRP A 169 3.75 3.93 -15.48
N GLY A 170 4.59 3.49 -14.54
CA GLY A 170 4.59 3.93 -13.15
C GLY A 170 4.41 2.80 -12.15
N THR A 171 3.89 3.14 -10.98
CA THR A 171 3.83 2.27 -9.81
C THR A 171 2.44 2.29 -9.16
N TRP A 172 1.90 1.11 -8.85
CA TRP A 172 0.62 0.93 -8.17
C TRP A 172 0.63 -0.31 -7.27
N THR A 173 -0.42 -0.49 -6.47
CA THR A 173 -0.61 -1.69 -5.65
C THR A 173 -1.66 -2.59 -6.28
N GLU A 174 -1.34 -3.87 -6.42
CA GLU A 174 -2.30 -4.90 -6.83
C GLU A 174 -2.77 -5.70 -5.62
N PHE A 175 -4.08 -5.75 -5.39
CA PHE A 175 -4.71 -6.60 -4.38
C PHE A 175 -5.19 -7.91 -4.99
N VAL A 176 -4.87 -9.02 -4.33
CA VAL A 176 -5.24 -10.38 -4.77
C VAL A 176 -5.97 -11.10 -3.64
N SER A 177 -7.14 -11.63 -3.94
CA SER A 177 -7.98 -12.42 -3.04
C SER A 177 -8.50 -13.65 -3.76
N ASN A 178 -8.58 -14.78 -3.04
CA ASN A 178 -9.16 -16.02 -3.55
C ASN A 178 -10.71 -16.05 -3.42
N THR A 179 -11.31 -14.96 -2.94
CA THR A 179 -12.74 -14.87 -2.65
C THR A 179 -13.38 -13.90 -3.62
N SER A 180 -14.43 -14.33 -4.33
CA SER A 180 -15.24 -13.48 -5.20
C SER A 180 -16.61 -13.23 -4.55
N GLY A 181 -17.10 -11.99 -4.66
CA GLY A 181 -18.45 -11.60 -4.22
C GLY A 181 -18.68 -11.50 -2.71
N LYS A 182 -17.65 -11.72 -1.88
CA LYS A 182 -17.71 -11.63 -0.41
C LYS A 182 -16.43 -11.02 0.14
N ASP A 183 -16.49 -10.48 1.36
CA ASP A 183 -15.28 -10.12 2.10
C ASP A 183 -14.38 -11.35 2.27
N PRO A 184 -13.09 -11.30 1.88
CA PRO A 184 -12.14 -12.34 2.26
C PRO A 184 -11.84 -12.34 3.76
N GLU A 185 -11.36 -13.47 4.26
CA GLU A 185 -10.71 -13.57 5.58
C GLU A 185 -9.20 -13.33 5.49
N SER A 186 -8.63 -13.46 4.28
CA SER A 186 -7.23 -13.15 4.00
C SER A 186 -7.06 -12.70 2.56
N PHE A 187 -6.13 -11.78 2.32
CA PHE A 187 -5.75 -11.33 0.99
C PHE A 187 -4.28 -10.92 0.97
N TYR A 188 -3.75 -10.66 -0.23
CA TYR A 188 -2.38 -10.21 -0.42
C TYR A 188 -2.37 -8.94 -1.24
N CYS A 189 -1.33 -8.14 -1.07
CA CYS A 189 -0.98 -7.15 -2.07
C CYS A 189 0.51 -7.24 -2.43
N LYS A 190 0.84 -6.61 -3.55
CA LYS A 190 2.21 -6.31 -3.97
C LYS A 190 2.23 -4.95 -4.62
N THR A 191 3.36 -4.26 -4.50
CA THR A 191 3.64 -3.10 -5.34
C THR A 191 4.10 -3.60 -6.71
N VAL A 192 3.50 -3.08 -7.76
CA VAL A 192 3.90 -3.28 -9.15
C VAL A 192 4.46 -1.98 -9.66
N SER A 193 5.65 -2.03 -10.25
CA SER A 193 6.24 -0.94 -10.98
C SER A 193 6.55 -1.41 -12.40
N PHE A 194 6.15 -0.63 -13.39
CA PHE A 194 6.45 -0.86 -14.80
C PHE A 194 7.02 0.43 -15.37
N GLU A 195 8.32 0.44 -15.62
CA GLU A 195 9.07 1.62 -16.06
C GLU A 195 9.74 1.34 -17.40
N PRO A 196 9.96 2.38 -18.23
CA PRO A 196 10.74 2.26 -19.46
C PRO A 196 12.13 1.66 -19.18
N GLY A 197 12.60 0.79 -20.07
CA GLY A 197 13.96 0.26 -19.99
C GLY A 197 15.00 1.26 -20.47
N ASP A 198 16.25 1.11 -20.01
CA ASP A 198 17.39 1.95 -20.43
C ASP A 198 17.92 1.63 -21.85
N ASP A 199 17.16 0.90 -22.68
CA ASP A 199 17.59 0.53 -24.01
C ASP A 199 16.99 1.45 -25.10
N SER A 200 17.43 1.27 -26.33
CA SER A 200 16.94 2.08 -27.46
C SER A 200 15.52 1.73 -27.90
N ASN A 201 14.83 0.83 -27.20
CA ASN A 201 13.50 0.37 -27.56
C ASN A 201 12.46 1.04 -26.65
N GLU A 202 11.83 2.09 -27.15
CA GLU A 202 10.80 2.85 -26.42
C GLU A 202 9.59 2.00 -25.99
N ASP A 203 9.36 0.85 -26.64
CA ASP A 203 8.30 -0.09 -26.31
C ASP A 203 8.70 -1.14 -25.26
N SER A 204 9.95 -1.13 -24.78
CA SER A 204 10.44 -2.06 -23.78
C SER A 204 10.36 -1.47 -22.37
N GLY A 205 9.85 -2.27 -21.43
CA GLY A 205 9.79 -1.92 -20.03
C GLY A 205 10.37 -3.00 -19.12
N ILE A 206 10.61 -2.63 -17.87
CA ILE A 206 10.99 -3.52 -16.79
C ILE A 206 9.84 -3.53 -15.79
N VAL A 207 9.17 -4.69 -15.65
CA VAL A 207 8.21 -4.89 -14.56
C VAL A 207 8.96 -5.40 -13.35
N THR A 208 8.71 -4.80 -12.19
CA THR A 208 9.18 -5.26 -10.89
C THR A 208 8.02 -5.46 -9.93
N TYR A 209 8.16 -6.45 -9.05
CA TYR A 209 7.27 -6.61 -7.90
C TYR A 209 8.06 -6.45 -6.61
N SER A 210 7.56 -5.58 -5.73
CA SER A 210 8.09 -5.35 -4.39
C SER A 210 6.98 -5.43 -3.34
N ASP A 211 7.37 -5.31 -2.07
CA ASP A 211 6.46 -5.14 -0.93
C ASP A 211 5.29 -6.13 -0.92
N SER A 212 5.60 -7.43 -1.03
CA SER A 212 4.57 -8.46 -0.88
C SER A 212 4.06 -8.45 0.55
N ILE A 213 2.79 -8.16 0.75
CA ILE A 213 2.17 -8.08 2.08
C ILE A 213 0.99 -9.04 2.14
N SER A 214 0.93 -9.82 3.21
CA SER A 214 -0.24 -10.62 3.56
C SER A 214 -1.11 -9.90 4.58
N PHE A 215 -2.42 -10.05 4.43
CA PHE A 215 -3.43 -9.54 5.33
C PHE A 215 -4.31 -10.68 5.81
N LEU A 216 -4.54 -10.75 7.12
CA LEU A 216 -5.35 -11.77 7.76
C LEU A 216 -6.28 -11.14 8.79
N LEU A 217 -7.57 -11.45 8.71
CA LEU A 217 -8.54 -11.06 9.71
C LEU A 217 -8.36 -11.94 10.97
N LYS A 218 -8.08 -11.30 12.12
CA LYS A 218 -8.03 -11.96 13.43
C LYS A 218 -9.08 -11.35 14.34
N GLY A 219 -10.16 -12.09 14.60
CA GLY A 219 -11.33 -11.54 15.28
C GLY A 219 -11.98 -10.47 14.42
N THR A 220 -12.01 -9.23 14.89
CA THR A 220 -12.59 -8.07 14.18
C THR A 220 -11.54 -7.14 13.58
N HIS A 221 -10.25 -7.48 13.64
CA HIS A 221 -9.16 -6.62 13.19
C HIS A 221 -8.27 -7.31 12.15
N TRP A 222 -7.93 -6.58 11.10
CA TRP A 222 -6.96 -6.98 10.10
C TRP A 222 -5.54 -6.84 10.64
N LYS A 223 -4.73 -7.88 10.43
CA LYS A 223 -3.29 -7.83 10.66
C LYS A 223 -2.58 -7.92 9.33
N LYS A 224 -1.56 -7.09 9.14
CA LYS A 224 -0.68 -7.13 7.97
C LYS A 224 0.69 -7.70 8.34
N LYS A 225 1.28 -8.46 7.43
CA LYS A 225 2.63 -9.01 7.54
C LYS A 225 3.35 -8.86 6.21
N LEU A 226 4.47 -8.13 6.22
CA LEU A 226 5.37 -8.02 5.09
C LEU A 226 6.09 -9.36 4.88
N LEU A 227 6.08 -9.84 3.64
CA LEU A 227 6.63 -11.14 3.23
C LEU A 227 7.95 -11.00 2.46
N SER A 228 8.17 -9.86 1.80
CA SER A 228 9.42 -9.55 1.09
C SER A 228 10.28 -8.54 1.86
N ALA A 229 11.52 -8.32 1.41
CA ALA A 229 12.26 -7.17 1.88
C ALA A 229 11.55 -5.89 1.43
N LYS A 230 11.40 -4.94 2.36
CA LYS A 230 10.73 -3.66 2.09
C LYS A 230 11.48 -2.87 1.02
N ASP A 231 10.74 -2.27 0.10
CA ASP A 231 11.23 -1.38 -0.96
C ASP A 231 12.29 -2.06 -1.86
N LYS A 232 12.30 -3.41 -1.91
CA LYS A 232 13.22 -4.20 -2.73
C LYS A 232 12.45 -5.14 -3.67
N PRO A 233 12.73 -5.09 -4.98
CA PRO A 233 12.19 -6.06 -5.93
C PRO A 233 12.57 -7.49 -5.56
N TYR A 234 11.58 -8.38 -5.55
CA TYR A 234 11.79 -9.84 -5.47
C TYR A 234 11.48 -10.55 -6.80
N PHE A 235 10.94 -9.81 -7.76
CA PHE A 235 10.70 -10.23 -9.13
C PHE A 235 11.04 -9.07 -10.06
N GLU A 236 11.67 -9.39 -11.18
CA GLU A 236 11.98 -8.46 -12.26
C GLU A 236 11.88 -9.22 -13.59
N LYS A 237 11.23 -8.61 -14.57
CA LYS A 237 11.18 -9.13 -15.94
C LYS A 237 11.15 -8.00 -16.94
N LYS A 238 11.98 -8.11 -17.97
CA LYS A 238 11.88 -7.26 -19.16
C LYS A 238 10.78 -7.78 -20.09
N MET A 239 9.92 -6.90 -20.56
CA MET A 239 8.83 -7.22 -21.49
C MET A 239 8.42 -5.98 -22.29
N SER A 240 7.65 -6.17 -23.37
CA SER A 240 7.10 -5.04 -24.11
C SER A 240 5.90 -4.42 -23.38
N PHE A 241 5.62 -3.14 -23.65
CA PHE A 241 4.45 -2.43 -23.16
C PHE A 241 3.15 -3.20 -23.45
N ASN A 242 2.99 -3.66 -24.69
CA ASN A 242 1.82 -4.45 -25.09
C ASN A 242 1.77 -5.82 -24.40
N GLU A 243 2.90 -6.49 -24.20
CA GLU A 243 2.92 -7.76 -23.46
C GLU A 243 2.45 -7.57 -22.02
N PHE A 244 2.84 -6.48 -21.38
CA PHE A 244 2.45 -6.17 -20.01
C PHE A 244 0.96 -5.85 -19.88
N HIS A 245 0.45 -4.92 -20.68
CA HIS A 245 -0.94 -4.45 -20.55
C HIS A 245 -2.00 -5.42 -21.08
N ASN A 246 -1.63 -6.38 -21.95
CA ASN A 246 -2.56 -7.42 -22.41
C ASN A 246 -2.70 -8.62 -21.44
N GLN A 247 -1.93 -8.65 -20.34
CA GLN A 247 -2.02 -9.70 -19.32
C GLN A 247 -3.03 -9.41 -18.20
N GLN A 248 -3.54 -8.18 -18.13
CA GLN A 248 -4.49 -7.72 -17.11
C GLN A 248 -5.94 -7.88 -17.60
#